data_AF-A0A0P4UX97-F1
#
_entry.id   AF-A0A0P4UX97-F1
#
_cell.length_a   1.000
_cell.length_b   1.000
_cell.length_c   1.000
_cell.angle_alpha   90.00
_cell.angle_beta   90.00
_cell.angle_gamma   90.00
#
_symmetry.space_group_name_H-M   'P 1'
#
loop_
_entity.id
_entity.type
_entity.pdbx_description
1 polymer ?
#
loop_
_entity_poly.entity_id
_entity_poly.type
_entity_poly.pdbx_seq_one_letter_code
_entity_poly.pdbx_strand_id
1 'polypeptide(L)' 'MQVNELGFIASILFVLVPSVFLLILYIQTASRQTKDE' A
#
# COMPACT_ATOMS: atom_id res chain seq x y z
N MET A 1 -3.00 29.72 4.94
CA MET A 1 -4.07 28.90 5.52
C MET A 1 -3.43 28.02 6.59
N GLN A 2 -3.97 27.98 7.81
CA GLN A 2 -3.48 27.06 8.84
C GLN A 2 -3.97 25.65 8.51
N VAL A 3 -3.05 24.68 8.42
CA VAL A 3 -3.35 23.28 8.09
C VAL A 3 -3.18 22.40 9.32
N ASN A 4 -3.84 21.25 9.33
CA ASN A 4 -3.66 20.24 10.38
C ASN A 4 -2.39 19.42 10.08
N GLU A 5 -1.38 19.54 10.94
CA GLU A 5 -0.13 18.78 10.83
C GLU A 5 -0.36 17.27 10.90
N LEU A 6 -1.33 16.81 11.70
CA LEU A 6 -1.70 15.39 11.75
C LEU A 6 -2.40 14.93 10.47
N GLY A 7 -3.07 15.84 9.76
CA GLY A 7 -3.72 15.55 8.48
C GLY A 7 -2.71 15.12 7.41
N PHE A 8 -1.50 15.67 7.45
CA PHE A 8 -0.43 15.30 6.52
C PHE A 8 -0.02 13.84 6.71
N ILE A 9 0.38 13.45 7.92
CA ILE A 9 0.80 12.07 8.20
C ILE A 9 -0.36 11.08 8.04
N ALA A 10 -1.57 11.46 8.45
CA ALA A 10 -2.76 10.61 8.31
C ALA A 10 -3.06 10.30 6.83
N SER A 11 -2.94 11.30 5.93
CA SER A 11 -3.17 11.09 4.50
C SER A 11 -2.14 10.14 3.87
N ILE A 12 -0.87 10.26 4.27
CA ILE A 12 0.20 9.37 3.81
C ILE A 12 -0.07 7.94 4.25
N LEU A 13 -0.35 7.74 5.54
CA LEU A 13 -0.62 6.41 6.09
C LEU A 13 -1.90 5.80 5.48
N PHE A 14 -2.94 6.61 5.27
CA PHE A 14 -4.19 6.16 4.67
C PHE A 14 -4.01 5.63 3.24
N VAL A 15 -3.12 6.23 2.44
CA VAL A 15 -2.85 5.77 1.08
C VAL A 15 -1.85 4.63 1.08
N LEU A 16 -0.72 4.78 1.77
CA LEU A 16 0.41 3.86 1.64
C LEU A 16 0.17 2.52 2.32
N VAL A 17 -0.46 2.49 3.49
CA VAL A 17 -0.70 1.23 4.22
C VAL A 17 -1.54 0.24 3.40
N PRO A 18 -2.75 0.58 2.91
CA PRO A 18 -3.52 -0.35 2.09
C PRO A 18 -2.89 -0.62 0.72
N SER A 19 -2.20 0.37 0.12
CA SER A 19 -1.54 0.17 -1.18
C SER A 19 -0.40 -0.86 -1.10
N VAL A 20 0.45 -0.74 -0.08
CA VAL A 20 1.54 -1.70 0.16
C VAL A 20 0.98 -3.08 0.50
N PHE A 21 -0.09 -3.16 1.29
CA PHE A 21 -0.77 -4.42 1.57
C PHE A 21 -1.23 -5.13 0.28
N LEU A 22 -1.89 -4.41 -0.63
CA LEU A 22 -2.32 -4.97 -1.91
C LEU A 22 -1.15 -5.36 -2.80
N LEU A 23 -0.10 -4.54 -2.86
CA LEU A 23 1.11 -4.86 -3.62
C LEU A 23 1.77 -6.14 -3.12
N ILE A 24 1.83 -6.35 -1.80
CA ILE A 24 2.37 -7.57 -1.20
C ILE A 24 1.54 -8.78 -1.66
N LEU A 25 0.21 -8.72 -1.60
CA LEU A 25 -0.65 -9.82 -2.06
C LEU A 25 -0.50 -10.09 -3.56
N TYR A 26 -0.41 -9.03 -4.37
CA TYR A 26 -0.20 -9.15 -5.81
C TYR A 26 1.12 -9.85 -6.13
N ILE A 27 2.22 -9.41 -5.52
CA ILE A 27 3.55 -10.01 -5.72
C ILE A 27 3.55 -11.48 -5.32
N GLN A 28 2.94 -11.83 -4.19
CA GLN A 28 2.83 -13.22 -3.76
C GLN A 28 2.01 -14.06 -4.73
N THR A 29 0.92 -13.52 -5.26
CA THR A 29 0.07 -14.21 -6.24
C THR A 29 0.83 -14.45 -7.54
N ALA A 30 1.44 -13.40 -8.11
CA ALA A 30 2.18 -13.47 -9.37
C ALA A 30 3.40 -14.42 -9.27
N SER A 31 4.10 -14.40 -8.14
CA SER A 31 5.24 -15.31 -7.90
C SER A 31 4.83 -16.77 -7.80
N ARG A 32 3.60 -17.08 -7.37
CA ARG A 32 3.08 -18.46 -7.35
C ARG A 32 2.70 -18.90 -8.75
N GLN A 33 1.99 -18.06 -9.52
CA GLN A 33 1.63 -18.35 -10.90
C GLN A 33 2.86 -18.66 -11.78
N THR A 34 3.94 -17.88 -11.65
CA THR A 34 5.18 -18.12 -12.42
C THR A 34 5.87 -19.45 -12.07
N LYS A 35 5.66 -19.98 -10.85
CA LYS A 35 6.27 -21.24 -10.41
C LYS A 35 5.50 -22.48 -10.89
N ASP A 36 4.20 -22.31 -11.15
CA ASP A 36 3.30 -23.38 -11.56
C ASP A 36 3.18 -23.48 -13.11
N GLU A 37 3.84 -22.59 -13.87
CA GLU A 37 4.09 -22.66 -15.32
C GLU A 37 5.45 -23.31 -15.63
#